data_AF-A0AAD0KB99-F1
#
_entry.id   AF-A0AAD0KB99-F1
#
_cell.length_a   1.000
_cell.length_b   1.000
_cell.length_c   1.000
_cell.angle_alpha   90.00
_cell.angle_beta   90.00
_cell.angle_gamma   90.00
#
_symmetry.space_group_name_H-M   'P 1'
#
loop_
_entity.id
_entity.type
_entity.pdbx_description
1 polymer ?
#
loop_
_entity_poly.entity_id
_entity_poly.type
_entity_poly.pdbx_seq_one_letter_code
_entity_poly.pdbx_strand_id
1 'polypeptide(L)'
;MSMEDCFTSFVEKISLGQKQVDRIESSSSTLMKYLRDTYNLTDEQVFLQGSYANGTAVKPVDGGEYDVDIICVCASTEDSATSAIEDLYQTLDDNGRYSGKLTSKQPCVRIQYADDEIGSFHVDVVPVRVSDDPIAPLDAPRKSSGWHPTAPSEYTSWCEDQGVEFRETVKMLKRWRDENQDVRGAIKSIVLQVLISEHMPASSSTTADRVASVFTGLADALADLESAPDVWNPVLPTENLAARWTNESFQDFKRELKSAAETVQLAVDAETDVEATEYWRDIFGGDFPAVQKNAASYAVKLGDTSHAQSPDAMNWYVHHDSRYRVSVKAWVQLGNKRNKRLSPYQSDGGLVSPGRWIKFNADLVSPTTASIWWRVTNTGKHARDQQGLRGDFFKGRLANRRESPDERENWESTSYTGSHLVEVFVVVGNRVVAESQPYYVNIHHPRIFWRP
;
A
#
# COMPACT_ATOMS: atom_id res chain seq x y z
N MET A 1 -14.91 -15.06 6.34
CA MET A 1 -14.32 -13.76 6.71
C MET A 1 -15.36 -12.74 6.35
N SER A 2 -15.91 -12.05 7.35
CA SER A 2 -16.81 -10.92 7.13
C SER A 2 -16.03 -9.72 6.58
N MET A 3 -16.71 -8.68 6.10
CA MET A 3 -16.04 -7.45 5.68
C MET A 3 -15.26 -6.80 6.83
N GLU A 4 -15.80 -6.87 8.05
CA GLU A 4 -15.14 -6.32 9.24
C GLU A 4 -13.83 -7.06 9.56
N ASP A 5 -13.81 -8.39 9.39
CA ASP A 5 -12.59 -9.19 9.52
C ASP A 5 -11.56 -8.80 8.44
N CYS A 6 -12.00 -8.49 7.22
CA CYS A 6 -11.11 -8.03 6.15
C CYS A 6 -10.44 -6.70 6.52
N PHE A 7 -11.20 -5.74 7.06
CA PHE A 7 -10.67 -4.45 7.53
C PHE A 7 -9.71 -4.62 8.71
N THR A 8 -10.06 -5.48 9.67
CA THR A 8 -9.19 -5.80 10.81
C THR A 8 -7.86 -6.37 10.32
N SER A 9 -7.92 -7.40 9.47
CA SER A 9 -6.73 -8.02 8.89
C SER A 9 -5.92 -7.04 8.04
N PHE A 10 -6.58 -6.13 7.33
CA PHE A 10 -5.91 -5.09 6.57
C PHE A 10 -5.15 -4.10 7.47
N VAL A 11 -5.78 -3.59 8.54
CA VAL A 11 -5.14 -2.69 9.50
C VAL A 11 -3.93 -3.36 10.16
N GLU A 12 -4.06 -4.63 10.56
CA GLU A 12 -2.95 -5.43 11.08
C GLU A 12 -1.82 -5.59 10.05
N LYS A 13 -2.19 -5.89 8.79
CA LYS A 13 -1.26 -6.09 7.68
C LYS A 13 -0.41 -4.85 7.42
N ILE A 14 -1.05 -3.67 7.38
CA ILE A 14 -0.37 -2.39 7.11
C ILE A 14 0.28 -1.75 8.34
N SER A 15 -0.04 -2.19 9.55
CA SER A 15 0.62 -1.72 10.77
C SER A 15 2.02 -2.33 10.92
N LEU A 16 2.94 -1.66 11.60
CA LEU A 16 4.26 -2.22 11.90
C LEU A 16 4.13 -3.52 12.71
N GLY A 17 4.89 -4.56 12.35
CA GLY A 17 4.85 -5.85 13.05
C GLY A 17 5.70 -5.84 14.33
N GLN A 18 5.54 -6.87 15.17
CA GLN A 18 6.25 -6.96 16.46
C GLN A 18 7.77 -6.79 16.31
N LYS A 19 8.38 -7.42 15.30
CA LYS A 19 9.82 -7.27 15.03
C LYS A 19 10.24 -5.81 14.80
N GLN A 20 9.42 -5.03 14.09
CA GLN A 20 9.68 -3.61 13.88
C GLN A 20 9.45 -2.80 15.15
N VAL A 21 8.42 -3.13 15.93
CA VAL A 21 8.14 -2.51 17.23
C VAL A 21 9.32 -2.73 18.18
N ASP A 22 9.76 -3.98 18.40
CA ASP A 22 10.90 -4.33 19.26
C ASP A 22 12.17 -3.57 18.83
N ARG A 23 12.37 -3.48 17.52
CA ARG A 23 13.51 -2.78 16.92
C ARG A 23 13.44 -1.28 17.19
N ILE A 24 12.26 -0.67 17.00
CA ILE A 24 12.02 0.74 17.28
C ILE A 24 12.28 1.01 18.75
N GLU A 25 11.64 0.26 19.65
CA GLU A 25 11.79 0.41 21.11
C GLU A 25 13.25 0.27 21.55
N SER A 26 13.96 -0.74 21.06
CA SER A 26 15.37 -0.92 21.41
C SER A 26 16.25 0.24 20.93
N SER A 27 16.03 0.70 19.69
CA SER A 27 16.84 1.75 19.09
C SER A 27 16.56 3.12 19.72
N SER A 28 15.29 3.47 19.93
CA SER A 28 14.87 4.74 20.50
C SER A 28 15.21 4.82 21.98
N SER A 29 14.90 3.80 22.78
CA SER A 29 15.20 3.81 24.23
C SER A 29 16.69 3.99 24.52
N THR A 30 17.56 3.30 23.76
CA THR A 30 19.01 3.43 23.90
C THR A 30 19.47 4.85 23.56
N LEU A 31 18.98 5.40 22.45
CA LEU A 31 19.35 6.72 21.97
C LEU A 31 18.82 7.84 22.88
N MET A 32 17.55 7.76 23.29
CA MET A 32 16.93 8.72 24.21
C MET A 32 17.63 8.71 25.56
N LYS A 33 18.04 7.55 26.08
CA LYS A 33 18.85 7.48 27.30
C LYS A 33 20.19 8.19 27.11
N TYR A 34 20.89 7.91 26.01
CA TYR A 34 22.16 8.57 25.72
C TYR A 34 22.03 10.09 25.63
N LEU A 35 21.01 10.60 24.92
CA LEU A 35 20.74 12.02 24.80
C LEU A 35 20.44 12.66 26.16
N ARG A 36 19.62 12.01 26.99
CA ARG A 36 19.32 12.48 28.35
C ARG A 36 20.55 12.55 29.23
N ASP A 37 21.37 11.50 29.24
CA ASP A 37 22.59 11.44 30.04
C ASP A 37 23.61 12.50 29.58
N THR A 38 23.70 12.75 28.28
CA THR A 38 24.69 13.68 27.69
C THR A 38 24.31 15.13 27.88
N TYR A 39 23.04 15.48 27.67
CA TYR A 39 22.52 16.83 27.80
C TYR A 39 21.92 17.14 29.19
N ASN A 40 21.93 16.17 30.11
CA ASN A 40 21.31 16.26 31.43
C ASN A 40 19.81 16.65 31.37
N LEU A 41 19.05 15.90 30.56
CA LEU A 41 17.63 16.13 30.28
C LEU A 41 16.72 15.09 30.95
N THR A 42 15.45 15.45 31.15
CA THR A 42 14.40 14.55 31.67
C THR A 42 13.71 13.73 30.56
N ASP A 43 12.80 12.83 30.94
CA ASP A 43 11.97 12.07 29.99
C ASP A 43 11.01 12.97 29.20
N GLU A 44 10.52 14.05 29.80
CA GLU A 44 9.66 15.04 29.15
C GLU A 44 10.41 15.92 28.14
N GLN A 45 11.74 15.93 28.20
CA GLN A 45 12.62 16.70 27.32
C GLN A 45 13.23 15.86 26.19
N VAL A 46 13.11 14.53 26.26
CA VAL A 46 13.54 13.63 25.18
C VAL A 46 12.48 12.55 24.96
N PHE A 47 11.62 12.77 23.97
CA PHE A 47 10.42 11.97 23.75
C PHE A 47 10.19 11.63 22.28
N LEU A 48 9.36 10.60 22.04
CA LEU A 48 8.96 10.18 20.70
C LEU A 48 7.90 11.13 20.13
N GLN A 49 7.98 11.38 18.83
CA GLN A 49 6.98 12.12 18.06
C GLN A 49 6.65 11.35 16.78
N GLY A 50 5.75 11.94 15.98
CA GLY A 50 5.55 11.60 14.60
C GLY A 50 4.55 10.48 14.45
N SER A 51 4.57 9.83 13.29
CA SER A 51 3.54 8.85 12.98
C SER A 51 3.56 7.64 13.91
N TYR A 52 4.74 7.25 14.42
CA TYR A 52 4.87 6.18 15.39
C TYR A 52 4.21 6.53 16.72
N ALA A 53 4.57 7.67 17.31
CA ALA A 53 4.00 8.15 18.58
C ALA A 53 2.48 8.41 18.45
N ASN A 54 2.02 8.98 17.34
CA ASN A 54 0.60 9.23 17.08
C ASN A 54 -0.22 7.93 16.89
N GLY A 55 0.43 6.77 16.82
CA GLY A 55 -0.22 5.49 16.54
C GLY A 55 -0.74 5.38 15.10
N THR A 56 -0.19 6.15 14.16
CA THR A 56 -0.61 6.23 12.74
C THR A 56 0.48 5.77 11.77
N ALA A 57 1.57 5.18 12.26
CA ALA A 57 2.61 4.58 11.44
C ALA A 57 2.06 3.42 10.60
N VAL A 58 2.49 3.37 9.34
CA VAL A 58 2.13 2.31 8.37
C VAL A 58 3.42 1.73 7.80
N LYS A 59 3.43 0.42 7.53
CA LYS A 59 4.50 -0.23 6.77
C LYS A 59 4.64 0.44 5.41
N PRO A 60 5.85 0.65 4.89
CA PRO A 60 6.00 1.23 3.57
C PRO A 60 5.53 0.27 2.47
N VAL A 61 5.10 0.83 1.34
CA VAL A 61 4.84 0.08 0.10
C VAL A 61 6.19 -0.23 -0.58
N ASP A 62 6.33 -1.42 -1.17
CA ASP A 62 7.46 -1.83 -2.02
C ASP A 62 8.87 -1.56 -1.46
N GLY A 63 9.08 -1.80 -0.15
CA GLY A 63 10.40 -1.66 0.47
C GLY A 63 10.86 -0.21 0.68
N GLY A 64 9.90 0.72 0.83
CA GLY A 64 10.19 2.12 1.17
C GLY A 64 10.79 2.33 2.56
N GLU A 65 10.63 3.52 3.13
CA GLU A 65 11.22 3.86 4.43
C GLU A 65 10.16 3.83 5.54
N TYR A 66 10.58 3.46 6.75
CA TYR A 66 9.83 3.71 7.98
C TYR A 66 10.75 4.32 9.04
N ASP A 67 10.15 5.16 9.88
CA ASP A 67 10.90 6.09 10.69
C ASP A 67 10.32 6.32 12.08
N VAL A 68 11.19 6.82 12.95
CA VAL A 68 10.85 7.24 14.31
C VAL A 68 11.44 8.62 14.51
N ASP A 69 10.59 9.56 14.89
CA ASP A 69 10.98 10.91 15.24
C ASP A 69 11.22 11.02 16.75
N ILE A 70 12.34 11.61 17.15
CA ILE A 70 12.67 11.94 18.54
C ILE A 70 12.84 13.45 18.65
N ILE A 71 12.13 14.05 19.59
CA ILE A 71 12.39 15.42 20.03
C ILE A 71 13.45 15.40 21.13
N CYS A 72 14.43 16.29 21.06
CA CYS A 72 15.44 16.48 22.09
C CYS A 72 15.57 17.96 22.42
N VAL A 73 15.17 18.37 23.64
CA VAL A 73 15.25 19.76 24.11
C VAL A 73 16.68 20.10 24.55
N CYS A 74 17.64 20.03 23.62
CA CYS A 74 19.07 20.19 23.88
C CYS A 74 19.64 21.55 23.46
N ALA A 75 18.89 22.35 22.69
CA ALA A 75 19.36 23.65 22.22
C ALA A 75 19.06 24.76 23.25
N SER A 76 19.98 25.71 23.38
CA SER A 76 19.80 26.91 24.20
C SER A 76 19.08 28.03 23.43
N THR A 77 18.64 29.07 24.15
CA THR A 77 18.02 30.28 23.56
C THR A 77 19.02 31.07 22.71
N GLU A 78 20.32 30.96 23.00
CA GLU A 78 21.41 31.62 22.26
C GLU A 78 21.80 30.88 20.98
N ASP A 79 21.42 29.59 20.86
CA ASP A 79 21.77 28.79 19.70
C ASP A 79 20.99 29.23 18.46
N SER A 80 21.69 29.23 17.33
CA SER A 80 21.04 29.25 16.03
C SER A 80 20.47 27.87 15.70
N ALA A 81 19.42 27.82 14.88
CA ALA A 81 18.86 26.56 14.41
C ALA A 81 19.90 25.67 13.68
N THR A 82 20.91 26.28 13.05
CA THR A 82 22.01 25.55 12.38
C THR A 82 23.00 24.99 13.41
N SER A 83 23.45 25.81 14.37
CA SER A 83 24.38 25.36 15.41
C SER A 83 23.78 24.27 16.29
N ALA A 84 22.48 24.32 16.58
CA ALA A 84 21.78 23.25 17.30
C ALA A 84 21.82 21.89 16.56
N ILE A 85 21.67 21.89 15.23
CA ILE A 85 21.77 20.68 14.42
C ILE A 85 23.22 20.18 14.34
N GLU A 86 24.18 21.09 14.24
CA GLU A 86 25.61 20.76 14.21
C GLU A 86 26.09 20.18 15.56
N ASP A 87 25.66 20.78 16.68
CA ASP A 87 25.93 20.27 18.03
C ASP A 87 25.36 18.86 18.23
N LEU A 88 24.09 18.65 17.86
CA LEU A 88 23.47 17.34 17.92
C LEU A 88 24.19 16.31 17.03
N TYR A 89 24.59 16.71 15.82
CA TYR A 89 25.34 15.84 14.92
C TYR A 89 26.68 15.42 15.54
N GLN A 90 27.45 16.38 16.05
CA GLN A 90 28.75 16.12 16.65
C GLN A 90 28.62 15.25 17.91
N THR A 91 27.64 15.55 18.75
CA THR A 91 27.35 14.75 19.96
C THR A 91 27.05 13.29 19.59
N LEU A 92 26.23 13.05 18.57
CA LEU A 92 25.95 11.69 18.12
C LEU A 92 27.18 11.02 17.49
N ASP A 93 28.00 11.75 16.75
CA ASP A 93 29.22 11.22 16.11
C ASP A 93 30.26 10.81 17.17
N ASP A 94 30.44 11.61 18.22
CA ASP A 94 31.38 11.38 19.32
C ASP A 94 31.07 10.11 20.15
N ASN A 95 29.81 9.64 20.14
CA ASN A 95 29.44 8.40 20.82
C ASN A 95 30.11 7.15 20.22
N GLY A 96 30.58 7.21 18.97
CA GLY A 96 31.18 6.08 18.24
C GLY A 96 30.18 5.01 17.78
N ARG A 97 29.08 4.76 18.51
CA ARG A 97 28.01 3.83 18.09
C ARG A 97 27.27 4.31 16.84
N TYR A 98 27.05 5.62 16.75
CA TYR A 98 26.29 6.27 15.68
C TYR A 98 27.20 6.85 14.59
N SER A 99 28.50 6.99 14.86
CA SER A 99 29.47 7.48 13.89
C SER A 99 29.43 6.70 12.58
N GLY A 100 29.53 7.41 11.46
CA GLY A 100 29.43 6.85 10.11
C GLY A 100 28.01 6.46 9.66
N LYS A 101 26.98 6.69 10.48
CA LYS A 101 25.56 6.43 10.14
C LYS A 101 24.70 7.69 10.06
N LEU A 102 25.30 8.85 10.28
CA LEU A 102 24.59 10.11 10.46
C LEU A 102 24.45 10.88 9.15
N THR A 103 23.27 11.45 8.92
CA THR A 103 23.04 12.45 7.87
C THR A 103 22.39 13.68 8.50
N SER A 104 23.04 14.84 8.36
CA SER A 104 22.42 16.10 8.74
C SER A 104 21.32 16.48 7.76
N LYS A 105 20.11 16.70 8.27
CA LYS A 105 18.95 17.22 7.55
C LYS A 105 18.43 18.45 8.30
N GLN A 106 17.55 19.21 7.66
CA GLN A 106 16.78 20.25 8.35
C GLN A 106 15.32 19.81 8.32
N PRO A 107 14.72 19.44 9.48
CA PRO A 107 15.07 19.93 10.82
C PRO A 107 15.87 18.98 11.74
N CYS A 108 16.32 17.81 11.27
CA CYS A 108 16.80 16.72 12.12
C CYS A 108 18.20 16.21 11.79
N VAL A 109 18.84 15.51 12.73
CA VAL A 109 19.93 14.58 12.45
C VAL A 109 19.35 13.18 12.27
N ARG A 110 19.53 12.61 11.09
CA ARG A 110 19.06 11.25 10.74
C ARG A 110 20.12 10.22 11.06
N ILE A 111 19.73 9.15 11.73
CA ILE A 111 20.55 7.95 11.98
C ILE A 111 20.04 6.81 11.11
N GLN A 112 20.86 6.33 10.18
CA GLN A 112 20.53 5.19 9.33
C GLN A 112 20.84 3.87 10.03
N TYR A 113 19.86 2.97 10.09
CA TYR A 113 20.05 1.59 10.54
C TYR A 113 20.00 0.63 9.36
N ALA A 114 20.37 -0.64 9.58
CA ALA A 114 20.36 -1.67 8.54
C ALA A 114 18.95 -1.93 7.98
N ASP A 115 18.81 -2.18 6.69
CA ASP A 115 17.49 -2.48 6.11
C ASP A 115 16.95 -3.81 6.65
N ASP A 116 15.62 -3.96 6.68
CA ASP A 116 14.94 -5.23 6.98
C ASP A 116 13.96 -5.65 5.88
N GLU A 117 13.19 -6.72 6.12
CA GLU A 117 12.26 -7.25 5.11
C GLU A 117 11.14 -6.30 4.69
N ILE A 118 10.85 -5.24 5.46
CA ILE A 118 9.81 -4.27 5.10
C ILE A 118 10.38 -2.98 4.53
N GLY A 119 11.65 -2.66 4.76
CA GLY A 119 12.29 -1.50 4.16
C GLY A 119 13.46 -0.91 4.93
N SER A 120 13.79 0.34 4.60
CA SER A 120 14.87 1.10 5.23
C SER A 120 14.39 1.75 6.53
N PHE A 121 15.12 1.50 7.62
CA PHE A 121 14.81 2.04 8.95
C PHE A 121 15.75 3.18 9.31
N HIS A 122 15.18 4.31 9.73
CA HIS A 122 15.95 5.42 10.27
C HIS A 122 15.28 6.05 11.50
N VAL A 123 16.10 6.72 12.31
CA VAL A 123 15.64 7.52 13.45
C VAL A 123 16.05 8.96 13.21
N ASP A 124 15.09 9.88 13.24
CA ASP A 124 15.30 11.30 13.04
C ASP A 124 15.24 12.02 14.39
N VAL A 125 16.33 12.66 14.81
CA VAL A 125 16.38 13.43 16.06
C VAL A 125 16.31 14.91 15.74
N VAL A 126 15.30 15.61 16.27
CA VAL A 126 15.10 17.05 16.10
C VAL A 126 15.59 17.77 17.37
N PRO A 127 16.65 18.60 17.29
CA PRO A 127 17.08 19.41 18.41
C PRO A 127 16.14 20.60 18.54
N VAL A 128 15.45 20.73 19.66
CA VAL A 128 14.53 21.83 19.96
C VAL A 128 15.04 22.64 21.15
N ARG A 129 14.49 23.84 21.31
CA ARG A 129 14.72 24.70 22.49
C ARG A 129 13.41 25.11 23.13
N VAL A 130 13.48 25.49 24.40
CA VAL A 130 12.38 26.20 25.06
C VAL A 130 12.29 27.61 24.44
N SER A 131 11.07 28.12 24.24
CA SER A 131 10.87 29.49 23.78
C SER A 131 11.32 30.50 24.84
N ASP A 132 11.66 31.71 24.42
CA ASP A 132 11.94 32.83 25.33
C ASP A 132 10.72 33.22 26.18
N ASP A 133 9.52 32.85 25.73
CA ASP A 133 8.28 32.96 26.49
C ASP A 133 7.98 31.61 27.21
N PRO A 134 8.00 31.56 28.56
CA PRO A 134 7.82 30.32 29.32
C PRO A 134 6.47 29.63 29.14
N ILE A 135 5.47 30.33 28.59
CA ILE A 135 4.14 29.75 28.28
C ILE A 135 3.95 29.46 26.80
N ALA A 136 4.96 29.74 25.96
CA ALA A 136 4.92 29.46 24.53
C ALA A 136 5.37 28.01 24.23
N PRO A 137 4.97 27.46 23.06
CA PRO A 137 5.41 26.14 22.61
C PRO A 137 6.94 26.06 22.43
N LEU A 138 7.45 24.84 22.25
CA LEU A 138 8.86 24.62 21.90
C LEU A 138 9.20 25.25 20.55
N ASP A 139 10.48 25.54 20.33
CA ASP A 139 10.99 26.01 19.04
C ASP A 139 11.77 24.88 18.35
N ALA A 140 11.39 24.55 17.11
CA ALA A 140 12.11 23.60 16.26
C ALA A 140 12.84 24.30 15.09
N PRO A 141 13.96 23.75 14.62
CA PRO A 141 14.64 24.23 13.43
C PRO A 141 13.73 24.12 12.21
N ARG A 142 13.83 25.07 11.28
CA ARG A 142 13.18 24.99 9.98
C ARG A 142 14.11 25.47 8.89
N LYS A 143 14.13 24.71 7.80
CA LYS A 143 14.96 25.01 6.65
C LYS A 143 14.75 26.43 6.15
N SER A 144 15.86 27.17 6.06
CA SER A 144 15.93 28.55 5.55
C SER A 144 15.20 29.61 6.37
N SER A 145 14.65 29.28 7.55
CA SER A 145 13.83 30.21 8.32
C SER A 145 14.11 30.21 9.83
N GLY A 146 15.16 29.55 10.30
CA GLY A 146 15.56 29.57 11.71
C GLY A 146 14.64 28.75 12.61
N TRP A 147 14.30 29.28 13.77
CA TRP A 147 13.41 28.67 14.77
C TRP A 147 11.94 28.94 14.49
N HIS A 148 11.09 27.92 14.69
CA HIS A 148 9.64 28.00 14.51
C HIS A 148 8.92 27.30 15.67
N PRO A 149 7.79 27.83 16.15
CA PRO A 149 7.01 27.18 17.20
C PRO A 149 6.53 25.79 16.78
N THR A 150 6.51 24.86 17.73
CA THR A 150 6.04 23.48 17.57
C THR A 150 5.44 22.96 18.88
N ALA A 151 4.38 22.14 18.78
CA ALA A 151 3.69 21.51 19.90
C ALA A 151 3.59 19.98 19.68
N PRO A 152 4.73 19.27 19.64
CA PRO A 152 4.81 17.88 19.21
C PRO A 152 4.10 16.91 20.15
N SER A 153 4.28 17.07 21.47
CA SER A 153 3.66 16.23 22.49
C SER A 153 2.15 16.41 22.51
N GLU A 154 1.70 17.65 22.44
CA GLU A 154 0.29 18.02 22.42
C GLU A 154 -0.38 17.46 21.16
N TYR A 155 0.29 17.50 20.01
CA TYR A 155 -0.27 16.92 18.77
C TYR A 155 -0.41 15.40 18.88
N THR A 156 0.54 14.72 19.53
CA THR A 156 0.43 13.29 19.82
C THR A 156 -0.74 13.01 20.75
N SER A 157 -0.89 13.74 21.86
CA SER A 157 -2.04 13.60 22.76
C SER A 157 -3.37 13.89 22.04
N TRP A 158 -3.41 14.91 21.19
CA TRP A 158 -4.60 15.21 20.38
C TRP A 158 -4.97 14.05 19.46
N CYS A 159 -4.00 13.39 18.82
CA CYS A 159 -4.24 12.19 18.01
C CYS A 159 -4.75 11.01 18.85
N GLU A 160 -4.24 10.84 20.07
CA GLU A 160 -4.69 9.80 21.00
C GLU A 160 -6.14 10.03 21.47
N ASP A 161 -6.49 11.28 21.78
CA ASP A 161 -7.81 11.70 22.23
C ASP A 161 -8.90 11.50 21.16
N GLN A 162 -8.54 11.49 19.87
CA GLN A 162 -9.46 11.13 18.79
C GLN A 162 -9.88 9.65 18.81
N GLY A 163 -9.12 8.79 19.49
CA GLY A 163 -9.45 7.37 19.68
C GLY A 163 -8.90 6.41 18.61
N VAL A 164 -9.24 5.12 18.78
CA VAL A 164 -8.71 4.02 17.95
C VAL A 164 -9.22 4.10 16.51
N GLU A 165 -10.52 4.32 16.33
CA GLU A 165 -11.15 4.34 15.00
C GLU A 165 -10.57 5.45 14.10
N PHE A 166 -10.24 6.61 14.68
CA PHE A 166 -9.53 7.67 13.97
C PHE A 166 -8.16 7.20 13.49
N ARG A 167 -7.34 6.65 14.39
CA ARG A 167 -5.97 6.20 14.05
C ARG A 167 -5.97 5.10 12.99
N GLU A 168 -6.90 4.16 13.07
CA GLU A 168 -7.08 3.14 12.04
C GLU A 168 -7.50 3.73 10.69
N THR A 169 -8.44 4.68 10.70
CA THR A 169 -8.88 5.39 9.49
C THR A 169 -7.73 6.18 8.86
N VAL A 170 -6.91 6.85 9.67
CA VAL A 170 -5.67 7.50 9.21
C VAL A 170 -4.72 6.50 8.57
N LYS A 171 -4.48 5.33 9.19
CA LYS A 171 -3.60 4.30 8.60
C LYS A 171 -4.12 3.84 7.23
N MET A 172 -5.43 3.62 7.09
CA MET A 172 -6.05 3.21 5.84
C MET A 172 -5.90 4.28 4.75
N LEU A 173 -6.19 5.55 5.06
CA LEU A 173 -6.05 6.64 4.08
C LEU A 173 -4.57 6.97 3.77
N LYS A 174 -3.65 6.78 4.73
CA LYS A 174 -2.21 6.81 4.46
C LYS A 174 -1.81 5.69 3.50
N ARG A 175 -2.33 4.47 3.67
CA ARG A 175 -2.11 3.38 2.71
C ARG A 175 -2.63 3.76 1.32
N TRP A 176 -3.86 4.25 1.20
CA TRP A 176 -4.40 4.72 -0.09
C TRP A 176 -3.49 5.79 -0.73
N ARG A 177 -3.04 6.77 0.06
CA ARG A 177 -2.09 7.79 -0.38
C ARG A 177 -0.78 7.19 -0.87
N ASP A 178 -0.23 6.21 -0.17
CA ASP A 178 1.08 5.61 -0.50
C ASP A 178 1.00 4.64 -1.69
N GLU A 179 -0.15 3.99 -1.90
CA GLU A 179 -0.48 3.18 -3.08
C GLU A 179 -0.70 4.04 -4.34
N ASN A 180 -1.00 5.33 -4.18
CA ASN A 180 -1.24 6.26 -5.27
C ASN A 180 -0.10 7.28 -5.39
N GLN A 181 0.85 7.02 -6.29
CA GLN A 181 2.07 7.83 -6.42
C GLN A 181 1.78 9.32 -6.68
N ASP A 182 0.73 9.63 -7.44
CA ASP A 182 0.31 11.01 -7.71
C ASP A 182 -0.19 11.71 -6.44
N VAL A 183 -0.76 10.96 -5.49
CA VAL A 183 -1.25 11.48 -4.20
C VAL A 183 -0.15 11.53 -3.16
N ARG A 184 0.79 10.57 -3.18
CA ARG A 184 1.89 10.45 -2.20
C ARG A 184 2.70 11.74 -2.08
N GLY A 185 3.02 12.38 -3.20
CA GLY A 185 3.71 13.66 -3.23
C GLY A 185 2.79 14.87 -3.03
N ALA A 186 1.49 14.71 -3.23
CA ALA A 186 0.53 15.80 -3.28
C ALA A 186 0.07 16.29 -1.91
N ILE A 187 0.01 15.43 -0.89
CA ILE A 187 -0.46 15.79 0.46
C ILE A 187 0.45 15.25 1.57
N LYS A 188 0.76 16.10 2.55
CA LYS A 188 1.51 15.69 3.74
C LYS A 188 0.65 14.87 4.70
N SER A 189 1.28 13.92 5.40
CA SER A 189 0.58 13.04 6.36
C SER A 189 -0.13 13.79 7.49
N ILE A 190 0.45 14.89 7.97
CA ILE A 190 -0.12 15.67 9.07
C ILE A 190 -1.36 16.46 8.62
N VAL A 191 -1.34 17.00 7.39
CA VAL A 191 -2.51 17.65 6.77
C VAL A 191 -3.63 16.63 6.59
N LEU A 192 -3.30 15.44 6.07
CA LEU A 192 -4.26 14.36 5.91
C LEU A 192 -4.88 13.91 7.26
N GLN A 193 -4.09 13.84 8.34
CA GLN A 193 -4.60 13.50 9.68
C GLN A 193 -5.65 14.51 10.18
N VAL A 194 -5.38 15.81 10.05
CA VAL A 194 -6.32 16.85 10.49
C VAL A 194 -7.59 16.82 9.65
N LEU A 195 -7.46 16.77 8.32
CA LEU A 195 -8.61 16.66 7.43
C LEU A 195 -9.45 15.40 7.73
N ILE A 196 -8.83 14.25 8.02
CA ILE A 196 -9.57 13.05 8.42
C ILE A 196 -10.37 13.31 9.70
N SER A 197 -9.77 13.95 10.71
CA SER A 197 -10.45 14.22 11.99
C SER A 197 -11.71 15.08 11.81
N GLU A 198 -11.67 16.05 10.91
CA GLU A 198 -12.80 16.94 10.60
C GLU A 198 -13.98 16.22 9.92
N HIS A 199 -13.70 15.07 9.30
CA HIS A 199 -14.66 14.29 8.51
C HIS A 199 -15.00 12.92 9.13
N MET A 200 -14.48 12.61 10.31
CA MET A 200 -14.88 11.43 11.08
C MET A 200 -16.38 11.53 11.43
N PRO A 201 -17.19 10.49 11.13
CA PRO A 201 -18.58 10.50 11.55
C PRO A 201 -18.69 10.37 13.07
N ALA A 202 -19.71 11.00 13.67
CA ALA A 202 -19.96 10.90 15.11
C ALA A 202 -20.25 9.45 15.57
N SER A 203 -20.81 8.64 14.66
CA SER A 203 -20.94 7.19 14.80
C SER A 203 -21.05 6.53 13.43
N SER A 204 -20.64 5.27 13.35
CA SER A 204 -20.73 4.44 12.15
C SER A 204 -21.12 3.03 12.53
N SER A 205 -21.93 2.36 11.70
CA SER A 205 -22.33 0.96 11.90
C SER A 205 -21.20 -0.04 11.66
N THR A 206 -20.33 0.24 10.70
CA THR A 206 -19.23 -0.64 10.28
C THR A 206 -17.98 0.16 9.95
N THR A 207 -16.82 -0.49 9.91
CA THR A 207 -15.59 0.16 9.45
C THR A 207 -15.70 0.60 7.98
N ALA A 208 -16.41 -0.17 7.14
CA ALA A 208 -16.65 0.18 5.74
C ALA A 208 -17.41 1.51 5.61
N ASP A 209 -18.50 1.68 6.37
CA ASP A 209 -19.32 2.90 6.38
C ASP A 209 -18.52 4.11 6.88
N ARG A 210 -17.70 3.91 7.93
CA ARG A 210 -16.83 4.95 8.49
C ARG A 210 -15.85 5.48 7.45
N VAL A 211 -15.12 4.55 6.82
CA VAL A 211 -14.11 4.89 5.82
C VAL A 211 -14.75 5.53 4.60
N ALA A 212 -15.87 4.98 4.12
CA ALA A 212 -16.60 5.57 3.00
C ALA A 212 -17.06 6.99 3.31
N SER A 213 -17.62 7.24 4.51
CA SER A 213 -18.06 8.57 4.95
C SER A 213 -16.93 9.59 4.99
N VAL A 214 -15.72 9.18 5.43
CA VAL A 214 -14.55 10.07 5.44
C VAL A 214 -14.10 10.41 4.01
N PHE A 215 -14.03 9.42 3.11
CA PHE A 215 -13.67 9.66 1.71
C PHE A 215 -14.67 10.58 1.00
N THR A 216 -15.98 10.33 1.16
CA THR A 216 -17.04 11.12 0.52
C THR A 216 -17.12 12.52 1.12
N GLY A 217 -17.10 12.63 2.45
CA GLY A 217 -17.11 13.92 3.15
C GLY A 217 -15.94 14.82 2.76
N LEU A 218 -14.73 14.26 2.67
CA LEU A 218 -13.55 15.00 2.19
C LEU A 218 -13.69 15.40 0.73
N ALA A 219 -14.16 14.49 -0.14
CA ALA A 219 -14.31 14.77 -1.56
C ALA A 219 -15.32 15.91 -1.79
N ASP A 220 -16.44 15.90 -1.06
CA ASP A 220 -17.49 16.91 -1.13
C ASP A 220 -17.01 18.26 -0.61
N ALA A 221 -16.34 18.30 0.55
CA ALA A 221 -15.84 19.54 1.14
C ALA A 221 -14.80 20.25 0.26
N LEU A 222 -14.01 19.49 -0.50
CA LEU A 222 -12.99 20.03 -1.38
C LEU A 222 -13.48 20.25 -2.82
N ALA A 223 -14.69 19.78 -3.17
CA ALA A 223 -15.21 19.69 -4.54
C ALA A 223 -15.24 21.03 -5.30
N ASP A 224 -15.53 22.13 -4.60
CA ASP A 224 -15.69 23.46 -5.21
C ASP A 224 -14.52 24.41 -4.94
N LEU A 225 -13.50 23.97 -4.18
CA LEU A 225 -12.33 24.80 -3.89
C LEU A 225 -11.38 24.87 -5.10
N GLU A 226 -10.98 26.09 -5.46
CA GLU A 226 -10.00 26.36 -6.53
C GLU A 226 -8.55 26.23 -6.03
N SER A 227 -8.31 26.50 -4.75
CA SER A 227 -7.02 26.40 -4.07
C SER A 227 -7.12 25.58 -2.79
N ALA A 228 -5.98 25.12 -2.28
CA ALA A 228 -5.92 24.40 -1.02
C ALA A 228 -6.56 25.24 0.12
N PRO A 229 -7.40 24.63 0.99
CA PRO A 229 -7.88 25.32 2.17
C PRO A 229 -6.75 25.50 3.18
N ASP A 230 -6.90 26.45 4.09
CA ASP A 230 -6.08 26.50 5.30
C ASP A 230 -6.44 25.29 6.18
N VAL A 231 -5.40 24.61 6.68
CA VAL A 231 -5.54 23.49 7.62
C VAL A 231 -4.75 23.85 8.85
N TRP A 232 -5.46 24.34 9.88
CA TRP A 232 -4.85 24.82 11.11
C TRP A 232 -4.39 23.67 12.00
N ASN A 233 -3.23 23.82 12.63
CA ASN A 233 -2.75 22.86 13.61
C ASN A 233 -3.67 22.89 14.86
N PRO A 234 -4.29 21.77 15.25
CA PRO A 234 -5.30 21.73 16.32
C PRO A 234 -4.76 22.10 17.70
N VAL A 235 -3.44 22.00 17.90
CA VAL A 235 -2.77 22.32 19.17
C VAL A 235 -1.87 23.55 19.07
N LEU A 236 -1.66 24.07 17.87
CA LEU A 236 -0.90 25.29 17.60
C LEU A 236 -1.63 26.16 16.58
N PRO A 237 -2.71 26.86 16.96
CA PRO A 237 -3.62 27.53 16.02
C PRO A 237 -2.98 28.65 15.17
N THR A 238 -1.75 29.05 15.47
CA THR A 238 -0.96 29.99 14.67
C THR A 238 -0.29 29.34 13.45
N GLU A 239 -0.27 28.01 13.37
CA GLU A 239 0.35 27.25 12.28
C GLU A 239 -0.69 26.73 11.28
N ASN A 240 -0.55 27.14 10.02
CA ASN A 240 -1.25 26.51 8.90
C ASN A 240 -0.38 25.39 8.30
N LEU A 241 -0.79 24.14 8.53
CA LEU A 241 -0.12 22.94 8.05
C LEU A 241 -0.15 22.81 6.51
N ALA A 242 -1.16 23.40 5.87
CA ALA A 242 -1.35 23.41 4.42
C ALA A 242 -0.64 24.59 3.73
N ALA A 243 0.10 25.44 4.44
CA ALA A 243 0.75 26.64 3.86
C ALA A 243 1.72 26.37 2.70
N ARG A 244 2.19 25.12 2.53
CA ARG A 244 3.05 24.69 1.40
C ARG A 244 2.33 23.77 0.41
N TRP A 245 1.01 23.62 0.54
CA TRP A 245 0.21 22.82 -0.36
C TRP A 245 -0.03 23.60 -1.64
N THR A 246 0.71 23.26 -2.70
CA THR A 246 0.60 23.97 -3.97
C THR A 246 -0.75 23.70 -4.64
N ASN A 247 -1.24 24.63 -5.44
CA ASN A 247 -2.50 24.43 -6.18
C ASN A 247 -2.44 23.20 -7.11
N GLU A 248 -1.29 22.94 -7.76
CA GLU A 248 -1.11 21.75 -8.60
C GLU A 248 -1.31 20.47 -7.78
N SER A 249 -0.55 20.32 -6.70
CA SER A 249 -0.67 19.18 -5.78
C SER A 249 -2.07 19.07 -5.17
N PHE A 250 -2.72 20.19 -4.85
CA PHE A 250 -4.09 20.18 -4.35
C PHE A 250 -5.10 19.65 -5.38
N GLN A 251 -5.00 20.11 -6.63
CA GLN A 251 -5.88 19.62 -7.70
C GLN A 251 -5.63 18.15 -8.04
N ASP A 252 -4.38 17.68 -7.93
CA ASP A 252 -4.04 16.26 -8.05
C ASP A 252 -4.67 15.42 -6.94
N PHE A 253 -4.51 15.85 -5.68
CA PHE A 253 -5.13 15.21 -4.53
C PHE A 253 -6.66 15.15 -4.66
N LYS A 254 -7.30 16.28 -4.96
CA LYS A 254 -8.76 16.39 -5.10
C LYS A 254 -9.31 15.47 -6.19
N ARG A 255 -8.62 15.38 -7.33
CA ARG A 255 -9.01 14.52 -8.44
C ARG A 255 -8.96 13.04 -8.07
N GLU A 256 -7.90 12.61 -7.41
CA GLU A 256 -7.74 11.21 -6.97
C GLU A 256 -8.67 10.87 -5.81
N LEU A 257 -8.87 11.80 -4.87
CA LEU A 257 -9.82 11.68 -3.77
C LEU A 257 -11.25 11.49 -4.28
N LYS A 258 -11.67 12.28 -5.28
CA LYS A 258 -12.98 12.11 -5.92
C LYS A 258 -13.14 10.70 -6.52
N SER A 259 -12.14 10.23 -7.25
CA SER A 259 -12.20 8.87 -7.82
C SER A 259 -12.22 7.79 -6.74
N ALA A 260 -11.53 8.01 -5.62
CA ALA A 260 -11.56 7.11 -4.48
C ALA A 260 -12.94 7.10 -3.82
N ALA A 261 -13.55 8.27 -3.59
CA ALA A 261 -14.90 8.42 -3.06
C ALA A 261 -15.95 7.69 -3.92
N GLU A 262 -15.88 7.81 -5.24
CA GLU A 262 -16.74 7.06 -6.17
C GLU A 262 -16.54 5.54 -6.03
N THR A 263 -15.31 5.08 -5.84
CA THR A 263 -14.98 3.65 -5.74
C THR A 263 -15.37 3.05 -4.39
N VAL A 264 -15.20 3.76 -3.27
CA VAL A 264 -15.64 3.28 -1.95
C VAL A 264 -17.16 3.20 -1.87
N GLN A 265 -17.89 4.11 -2.54
CA GLN A 265 -19.34 4.01 -2.62
C GLN A 265 -19.77 2.75 -3.37
N LEU A 266 -19.10 2.41 -4.48
CA LEU A 266 -19.32 1.12 -5.17
C LEU A 266 -19.00 -0.09 -4.27
N ALA A 267 -18.02 0.04 -3.37
CA ALA A 267 -17.67 -1.01 -2.42
C ALA A 267 -18.78 -1.23 -1.37
N VAL A 268 -19.38 -0.15 -0.87
CA VAL A 268 -20.50 -0.19 0.09
C VAL A 268 -21.77 -0.70 -0.57
N ASP A 269 -22.04 -0.30 -1.82
CA ASP A 269 -23.24 -0.67 -2.57
C ASP A 269 -23.13 -2.03 -3.28
N ALA A 270 -22.00 -2.73 -3.14
CA ALA A 270 -21.75 -3.99 -3.82
C ALA A 270 -22.75 -5.09 -3.43
N GLU A 271 -23.20 -5.86 -4.42
CA GLU A 271 -24.17 -6.96 -4.21
C GLU A 271 -23.53 -8.18 -3.49
N THR A 272 -22.20 -8.31 -3.56
CA THR A 272 -21.46 -9.45 -3.03
C THR A 272 -20.17 -9.02 -2.33
N ASP A 273 -19.71 -9.83 -1.35
CA ASP A 273 -18.44 -9.57 -0.68
C ASP A 273 -17.24 -9.63 -1.63
N VAL A 274 -17.33 -10.43 -2.71
CA VAL A 274 -16.28 -10.53 -3.73
C VAL A 274 -16.14 -9.22 -4.49
N GLU A 275 -17.25 -8.59 -4.88
CA GLU A 275 -17.23 -7.27 -5.50
C GLU A 275 -16.77 -6.19 -4.52
N ALA A 276 -17.32 -6.19 -3.30
CA ALA A 276 -16.95 -5.22 -2.27
C ALA A 276 -15.45 -5.25 -1.96
N THR A 277 -14.89 -6.44 -1.70
CA THR A 277 -13.44 -6.60 -1.44
C THR A 277 -12.59 -6.19 -2.64
N GLU A 278 -13.02 -6.45 -3.87
CA GLU A 278 -12.30 -6.01 -5.07
C GLU A 278 -12.28 -4.48 -5.22
N TYR A 279 -13.38 -3.78 -4.91
CA TYR A 279 -13.38 -2.31 -4.87
C TYR A 279 -12.49 -1.77 -3.74
N TRP A 280 -12.52 -2.38 -2.56
CA TRP A 280 -11.59 -2.01 -1.49
C TRP A 280 -10.13 -2.26 -1.86
N ARG A 281 -9.83 -3.33 -2.59
CA ARG A 281 -8.50 -3.62 -3.15
C ARG A 281 -8.09 -2.60 -4.21
N ASP A 282 -9.02 -2.02 -4.97
CA ASP A 282 -8.71 -0.92 -5.89
C ASP A 282 -8.24 0.34 -5.16
N ILE A 283 -8.77 0.60 -3.96
CA ILE A 283 -8.36 1.71 -3.08
C ILE A 283 -7.06 1.40 -2.35
N PHE A 284 -7.00 0.25 -1.69
CA PHE A 284 -5.97 -0.07 -0.70
C PHE A 284 -4.85 -1.00 -1.17
N GLY A 285 -4.98 -1.56 -2.37
CA GLY A 285 -3.96 -2.41 -2.98
C GLY A 285 -4.05 -3.87 -2.57
N GLY A 286 -2.97 -4.60 -2.86
CA GLY A 286 -2.91 -6.05 -2.68
C GLY A 286 -2.97 -6.51 -1.22
N ASP A 287 -2.64 -5.61 -0.27
CA ASP A 287 -2.66 -5.88 1.17
C ASP A 287 -4.08 -6.00 1.74
N PHE A 288 -5.10 -5.43 1.09
CA PHE A 288 -6.49 -5.64 1.51
C PHE A 288 -6.94 -7.07 1.13
N PRO A 289 -7.48 -7.89 2.05
CA PRO A 289 -7.77 -9.29 1.76
C PRO A 289 -8.71 -9.52 0.57
N ALA A 290 -8.45 -10.59 -0.19
CA ALA A 290 -9.39 -11.11 -1.18
C ALA A 290 -10.23 -12.24 -0.57
N VAL A 291 -11.49 -12.38 -1.02
CA VAL A 291 -12.36 -13.50 -0.61
C VAL A 291 -11.74 -14.82 -1.06
N GLN A 292 -11.62 -15.79 -0.16
CA GLN A 292 -11.02 -17.09 -0.48
C GLN A 292 -11.97 -17.95 -1.32
N LYS A 293 -11.43 -18.72 -2.26
CA LYS A 293 -12.21 -19.58 -3.17
C LYS A 293 -13.09 -20.63 -2.50
N ASN A 294 -12.80 -20.96 -1.24
CA ASN A 294 -13.50 -21.97 -0.44
C ASN A 294 -14.46 -21.34 0.57
N ALA A 295 -14.66 -20.01 0.53
CA ALA A 295 -15.66 -19.35 1.33
C ALA A 295 -17.04 -19.97 1.08
N ALA A 296 -17.79 -20.28 2.14
CA ALA A 296 -19.00 -21.09 2.07
C ALA A 296 -20.03 -20.57 1.05
N SER A 297 -20.17 -19.25 0.93
CA SER A 297 -21.12 -18.59 0.01
C SER A 297 -20.63 -18.49 -1.44
N TYR A 298 -19.33 -18.66 -1.69
CA TYR A 298 -18.70 -18.33 -2.99
C TYR A 298 -17.82 -19.47 -3.53
N ALA A 299 -18.02 -20.69 -3.02
CA ALA A 299 -17.14 -21.81 -3.31
C ALA A 299 -17.09 -22.11 -4.81
N VAL A 300 -15.88 -22.06 -5.38
CA VAL A 300 -15.62 -22.48 -6.78
C VAL A 300 -14.71 -23.69 -6.81
N LYS A 301 -14.90 -24.50 -7.85
CA LYS A 301 -14.12 -25.71 -8.10
C LYS A 301 -13.73 -25.78 -9.56
N LEU A 302 -12.69 -26.57 -9.81
CA LEU A 302 -12.32 -26.97 -11.15
C LEU A 302 -13.41 -27.85 -11.76
N GLY A 303 -13.92 -27.45 -12.92
CA GLY A 303 -14.85 -28.24 -13.71
C GLY A 303 -14.13 -29.24 -14.64
N ASP A 304 -14.91 -29.90 -15.49
CA ASP A 304 -14.35 -30.77 -16.54
C ASP A 304 -13.41 -30.00 -17.49
N THR A 305 -12.29 -30.64 -17.83
CA THR A 305 -11.23 -30.12 -18.71
C THR A 305 -11.01 -30.98 -19.95
N SER A 306 -11.84 -32.02 -20.17
CA SER A 306 -11.67 -32.98 -21.26
C SER A 306 -11.71 -32.36 -22.66
N HIS A 307 -12.27 -31.16 -22.80
CA HIS A 307 -12.32 -30.39 -24.04
C HIS A 307 -11.02 -29.65 -24.37
N ALA A 308 -10.05 -29.58 -23.44
CA ALA A 308 -8.76 -28.93 -23.70
C ALA A 308 -7.92 -29.75 -24.68
N GLN A 309 -7.32 -29.08 -25.66
CA GLN A 309 -6.51 -29.73 -26.69
C GLN A 309 -5.23 -30.32 -26.07
N SER A 310 -4.89 -31.56 -26.41
CA SER A 310 -3.58 -32.14 -26.12
C SER A 310 -2.52 -31.61 -27.12
N PRO A 311 -1.22 -31.71 -26.82
CA PRO A 311 -0.15 -31.35 -27.76
C PRO A 311 -0.27 -32.02 -29.13
N ASP A 312 -0.88 -33.20 -29.23
CA ASP A 312 -1.12 -33.90 -30.50
C ASP A 312 -1.98 -33.09 -31.47
N ALA A 313 -2.89 -32.23 -30.97
CA ALA A 313 -3.70 -31.34 -31.80
C ALA A 313 -2.85 -30.34 -32.61
N MET A 314 -1.62 -30.06 -32.15
CA MET A 314 -0.64 -29.20 -32.81
C MET A 314 0.42 -30.00 -33.59
N ASN A 315 0.26 -31.32 -33.75
CA ASN A 315 1.28 -32.25 -34.23
C ASN A 315 2.57 -32.19 -33.40
N TRP A 316 2.46 -31.89 -32.10
CA TRP A 316 3.59 -31.93 -31.18
C TRP A 316 3.64 -33.24 -30.44
N TYR A 317 4.85 -33.67 -30.10
CA TYR A 317 5.05 -34.79 -29.18
C TYR A 317 5.74 -34.31 -27.91
N VAL A 318 5.35 -34.89 -26.78
CA VAL A 318 5.88 -34.51 -25.46
C VAL A 318 7.14 -35.32 -25.15
N HIS A 319 8.26 -34.62 -24.99
CA HIS A 319 9.50 -35.23 -24.52
C HIS A 319 10.34 -34.18 -23.80
N HIS A 320 10.15 -34.14 -22.47
CA HIS A 320 10.75 -33.12 -21.62
C HIS A 320 12.28 -33.19 -21.60
N ASP A 321 12.91 -32.03 -21.48
CA ASP A 321 14.35 -31.86 -21.38
C ASP A 321 14.65 -31.07 -20.10
N SER A 322 15.40 -31.68 -19.17
CA SER A 322 15.63 -31.13 -17.82
C SER A 322 16.36 -29.79 -17.80
N ARG A 323 16.98 -29.39 -18.91
CA ARG A 323 17.61 -28.07 -19.07
C ARG A 323 16.58 -26.95 -19.28
N TYR A 324 15.35 -27.29 -19.64
CA TYR A 324 14.24 -26.37 -19.82
C TYR A 324 13.33 -26.41 -18.60
N ARG A 325 12.99 -25.24 -18.08
CA ARG A 325 12.04 -25.09 -16.98
C ARG A 325 11.18 -23.88 -17.23
N VAL A 326 9.87 -24.01 -17.03
CA VAL A 326 8.94 -22.88 -17.14
C VAL A 326 7.98 -22.89 -15.96
N SER A 327 7.66 -21.72 -15.43
CA SER A 327 6.57 -21.51 -14.48
C SER A 327 5.74 -20.29 -14.89
N VAL A 328 4.52 -20.21 -14.35
CA VAL A 328 3.62 -19.08 -14.57
C VAL A 328 3.64 -18.20 -13.33
N LYS A 329 3.79 -16.89 -13.56
CA LYS A 329 3.52 -15.83 -12.58
C LYS A 329 2.34 -15.02 -13.07
N ALA A 330 1.49 -14.52 -12.17
CA ALA A 330 0.33 -13.73 -12.55
C ALA A 330 0.15 -12.50 -11.65
N TRP A 331 -0.44 -11.46 -12.22
CA TRP A 331 -0.82 -10.23 -11.53
C TRP A 331 -2.22 -9.79 -11.96
N VAL A 332 -3.09 -9.54 -11.00
CA VAL A 332 -4.41 -8.93 -11.22
C VAL A 332 -4.22 -7.42 -11.32
N GLN A 333 -4.85 -6.81 -12.31
CA GLN A 333 -4.88 -5.36 -12.46
C GLN A 333 -5.92 -4.77 -11.49
N LEU A 334 -5.42 -4.07 -10.48
CA LEU A 334 -6.20 -3.29 -9.52
C LEU A 334 -6.17 -1.80 -9.86
N GLY A 335 -7.02 -1.05 -9.18
CA GLY A 335 -7.12 0.39 -9.24
C GLY A 335 -8.11 0.89 -10.28
N ASN A 336 -8.30 2.21 -10.30
CA ASN A 336 -9.24 2.87 -11.19
C ASN A 336 -8.69 3.00 -12.63
N LYS A 337 -9.43 3.66 -13.52
CA LYS A 337 -9.01 3.85 -14.92
C LYS A 337 -7.68 4.61 -15.08
N ARG A 338 -7.31 5.46 -14.11
CA ARG A 338 -6.13 6.32 -14.15
C ARG A 338 -4.92 5.70 -13.47
N ASN A 339 -5.14 5.08 -12.31
CA ASN A 339 -4.09 4.50 -11.49
C ASN A 339 -4.22 2.98 -11.45
N LYS A 340 -3.83 2.35 -12.57
CA LYS A 340 -3.82 0.89 -12.71
C LYS A 340 -2.52 0.34 -12.18
N ARG A 341 -2.60 -0.62 -11.28
CA ARG A 341 -1.44 -1.32 -10.73
C ARG A 341 -1.60 -2.83 -10.83
N LEU A 342 -0.48 -3.53 -10.92
CA LEU A 342 -0.44 -4.97 -11.00
C LEU A 342 -0.17 -5.55 -9.61
N SER A 343 -1.19 -6.12 -8.98
CA SER A 343 -1.04 -6.85 -7.72
C SER A 343 -0.72 -8.31 -8.01
N PRO A 344 0.32 -8.89 -7.39
CA PRO A 344 0.60 -10.32 -7.50
C PRO A 344 -0.66 -11.14 -7.17
N TYR A 345 -0.92 -12.14 -8.00
CA TYR A 345 -1.93 -13.15 -7.76
C TYR A 345 -1.21 -14.47 -7.54
N GLN A 346 -1.62 -15.26 -6.56
CA GLN A 346 -1.05 -16.59 -6.33
C GLN A 346 -1.92 -17.64 -7.03
N SER A 347 -1.28 -18.67 -7.60
CA SER A 347 -2.02 -19.79 -8.22
C SER A 347 -2.99 -20.36 -7.20
N ASP A 348 -4.23 -20.56 -7.63
CA ASP A 348 -5.31 -21.08 -6.80
C ASP A 348 -5.69 -20.17 -5.61
N GLY A 349 -5.36 -18.89 -5.70
CA GLY A 349 -5.61 -17.88 -4.67
C GLY A 349 -7.08 -17.43 -4.58
N GLY A 350 -7.25 -16.21 -4.06
CA GLY A 350 -8.57 -15.60 -3.84
C GLY A 350 -9.42 -15.48 -5.12
N LEU A 351 -10.71 -15.27 -4.90
CA LEU A 351 -11.69 -14.98 -5.94
C LEU A 351 -11.41 -13.62 -6.56
N VAL A 352 -11.61 -13.55 -7.88
CA VAL A 352 -11.56 -12.32 -8.66
C VAL A 352 -12.94 -12.07 -9.26
N SER A 353 -13.41 -10.82 -9.20
CA SER A 353 -14.66 -10.41 -9.84
C SER A 353 -14.53 -10.43 -11.38
N PRO A 354 -15.63 -10.58 -12.13
CA PRO A 354 -15.60 -10.54 -13.59
C PRO A 354 -15.18 -9.15 -14.11
N GLY A 355 -14.63 -9.09 -15.32
CA GLY A 355 -14.20 -7.85 -15.96
C GLY A 355 -12.81 -7.34 -15.54
N ARG A 356 -12.10 -8.06 -14.68
CA ARG A 356 -10.72 -7.77 -14.29
C ARG A 356 -9.74 -8.29 -15.32
N TRP A 357 -8.62 -7.59 -15.47
CA TRP A 357 -7.51 -8.04 -16.30
C TRP A 357 -6.47 -8.74 -15.44
N ILE A 358 -5.94 -9.85 -15.95
CA ILE A 358 -4.84 -10.58 -15.33
C ILE A 358 -3.70 -10.67 -16.35
N LYS A 359 -2.53 -10.17 -15.97
CA LYS A 359 -1.29 -10.35 -16.70
C LYS A 359 -0.62 -11.62 -16.22
N PHE A 360 -0.26 -12.50 -17.14
CA PHE A 360 0.55 -13.68 -16.92
C PHE A 360 1.93 -13.48 -17.54
N ASN A 361 2.94 -14.05 -16.89
CA ASN A 361 4.29 -14.12 -17.42
C ASN A 361 4.83 -15.55 -17.32
N ALA A 362 5.45 -16.02 -18.40
CA ALA A 362 6.19 -17.27 -18.45
C ALA A 362 7.64 -17.05 -17.98
N ASP A 363 7.95 -17.52 -16.78
CA ASP A 363 9.30 -17.50 -16.23
C ASP A 363 10.08 -18.70 -16.77
N LEU A 364 10.69 -18.51 -17.94
CA LEU A 364 11.38 -19.53 -18.71
C LEU A 364 12.90 -19.49 -18.50
N VAL A 365 13.44 -20.63 -18.08
CA VAL A 365 14.87 -21.01 -18.20
C VAL A 365 15.03 -21.92 -19.41
N SER A 366 15.84 -21.51 -20.39
CA SER A 366 16.04 -22.25 -21.64
C SER A 366 17.49 -22.12 -22.12
N PRO A 367 18.16 -23.22 -22.53
CA PRO A 367 19.51 -23.19 -23.08
C PRO A 367 19.58 -22.67 -24.53
N THR A 368 18.44 -22.66 -25.25
CA THR A 368 18.36 -22.19 -26.63
C THR A 368 17.09 -21.37 -26.84
N THR A 369 16.95 -20.79 -28.03
CA THR A 369 15.67 -20.24 -28.46
C THR A 369 14.61 -21.35 -28.50
N ALA A 370 13.44 -21.06 -27.95
CA ALA A 370 12.28 -21.94 -27.95
C ALA A 370 11.02 -21.09 -28.10
N SER A 371 9.98 -21.66 -28.70
CA SER A 371 8.68 -21.00 -28.81
C SER A 371 7.86 -21.24 -27.55
N ILE A 372 7.18 -20.19 -27.10
CA ILE A 372 6.25 -20.26 -25.98
C ILE A 372 4.83 -20.28 -26.54
N TRP A 373 4.02 -21.19 -26.00
CA TRP A 373 2.61 -21.32 -26.32
C TRP A 373 1.80 -21.40 -25.03
N TRP A 374 0.66 -20.75 -25.05
CA TRP A 374 -0.27 -20.68 -23.92
C TRP A 374 -1.47 -21.57 -24.19
N ARG A 375 -2.04 -22.12 -23.12
CA ARG A 375 -3.36 -22.74 -23.11
C ARG A 375 -4.15 -22.19 -21.92
N VAL A 376 -5.35 -21.69 -22.19
CA VAL A 376 -6.28 -21.22 -21.15
C VAL A 376 -7.51 -22.08 -21.21
N THR A 377 -7.77 -22.81 -20.14
CA THR A 377 -8.87 -23.77 -20.05
C THR A 377 -9.96 -23.21 -19.16
N ASN A 378 -10.98 -22.63 -19.78
CA ASN A 378 -12.20 -22.24 -19.09
C ASN A 378 -13.01 -23.50 -18.75
N THR A 379 -13.58 -23.56 -17.56
CA THR A 379 -14.26 -24.75 -17.04
C THR A 379 -15.55 -24.36 -16.33
N GLY A 380 -16.34 -25.37 -15.95
CA GLY A 380 -17.54 -25.18 -15.15
C GLY A 380 -18.78 -24.85 -15.98
N LYS A 381 -19.94 -24.90 -15.30
CA LYS A 381 -21.25 -24.75 -15.94
C LYS A 381 -21.44 -23.36 -16.54
N HIS A 382 -21.00 -22.31 -15.86
CA HIS A 382 -21.13 -20.94 -16.36
C HIS A 382 -20.42 -20.76 -17.70
N ALA A 383 -19.15 -21.17 -17.83
CA ALA A 383 -18.43 -21.11 -19.10
C ALA A 383 -19.12 -21.94 -20.20
N ARG A 384 -19.64 -23.12 -19.87
CA ARG A 384 -20.36 -23.98 -20.83
C ARG A 384 -21.64 -23.35 -21.35
N ASP A 385 -22.48 -22.85 -20.46
CA ASP A 385 -23.79 -22.28 -20.81
C ASP A 385 -23.63 -21.00 -21.65
N GLN A 386 -22.53 -20.25 -21.45
CA GLN A 386 -22.17 -19.06 -22.23
C GLN A 386 -21.30 -19.36 -23.47
N GLN A 387 -21.13 -20.63 -23.85
CA GLN A 387 -20.29 -21.06 -24.97
C GLN A 387 -18.82 -20.54 -24.87
N GLY A 388 -18.36 -20.30 -23.65
CA GLY A 388 -17.04 -19.76 -23.33
C GLY A 388 -16.00 -20.82 -22.94
N LEU A 389 -16.29 -22.11 -23.12
CA LEU A 389 -15.27 -23.15 -22.95
C LEU A 389 -14.13 -22.92 -23.93
N ARG A 390 -12.92 -22.94 -23.38
CA ARG A 390 -11.65 -22.71 -24.09
C ARG A 390 -10.68 -23.81 -23.70
N GLY A 391 -9.67 -24.03 -24.53
CA GLY A 391 -8.59 -24.98 -24.27
C GLY A 391 -7.67 -25.17 -25.49
N ASP A 392 -7.66 -24.21 -26.40
CA ASP A 392 -6.82 -24.15 -27.59
C ASP A 392 -5.42 -23.60 -27.26
N PHE A 393 -4.42 -23.98 -28.08
CA PHE A 393 -3.08 -23.40 -28.02
C PHE A 393 -2.99 -22.09 -28.79
N PHE A 394 -2.32 -21.09 -28.21
CA PHE A 394 -2.18 -19.77 -28.83
C PHE A 394 -0.90 -19.04 -28.41
N LYS A 395 -0.52 -18.01 -29.16
CA LYS A 395 0.54 -17.07 -28.78
C LYS A 395 0.02 -16.04 -27.78
N GLY A 396 0.88 -15.63 -26.86
CA GLY A 396 0.53 -14.67 -25.80
C GLY A 396 -0.07 -13.38 -26.37
N ARG A 397 -0.99 -12.75 -25.63
CA ARG A 397 -1.73 -11.56 -26.09
C ARG A 397 -1.58 -10.40 -25.10
N LEU A 398 -1.69 -9.18 -25.60
CA LEU A 398 -1.78 -7.96 -24.79
C LEU A 398 -3.22 -7.73 -24.29
N ALA A 399 -3.40 -6.82 -23.34
CA ALA A 399 -4.74 -6.46 -22.81
C ALA A 399 -5.72 -5.94 -23.90
N ASN A 400 -5.21 -5.45 -25.04
CA ASN A 400 -6.03 -5.08 -26.20
C ASN A 400 -6.36 -6.27 -27.12
N ARG A 401 -6.05 -7.49 -26.69
CA ARG A 401 -6.25 -8.79 -27.37
C ARG A 401 -5.42 -9.00 -28.64
N ARG A 402 -4.53 -8.07 -28.99
CA ARG A 402 -3.54 -8.30 -30.06
C ARG A 402 -2.46 -9.26 -29.57
N GLU A 403 -1.81 -9.95 -30.49
CA GLU A 403 -0.65 -10.77 -30.19
C GLU A 403 0.43 -9.93 -29.50
N SER A 404 1.05 -10.51 -28.47
CA SER A 404 2.13 -9.91 -27.72
C SER A 404 3.43 -10.03 -28.50
N PRO A 405 4.23 -8.95 -28.61
CA PRO A 405 5.58 -9.04 -29.16
C PRO A 405 6.53 -9.85 -28.27
N ASP A 406 6.21 -10.02 -26.98
CA ASP A 406 6.89 -10.94 -26.07
C ASP A 406 6.01 -12.17 -25.85
N GLU A 407 6.43 -13.32 -26.37
CA GLU A 407 5.70 -14.60 -26.22
C GLU A 407 5.56 -15.03 -24.76
N ARG A 408 6.38 -14.49 -23.84
CA ARG A 408 6.29 -14.74 -22.40
C ARG A 408 5.15 -13.99 -21.74
N GLU A 409 4.48 -13.06 -22.42
CA GLU A 409 3.42 -12.24 -21.85
C GLU A 409 2.05 -12.63 -22.41
N ASN A 410 1.09 -12.87 -21.51
CA ASN A 410 -0.30 -13.08 -21.88
C ASN A 410 -1.25 -12.32 -20.95
N TRP A 411 -2.28 -11.69 -21.50
CA TRP A 411 -3.34 -11.02 -20.76
C TRP A 411 -4.67 -11.70 -20.99
N GLU A 412 -5.41 -11.96 -19.91
CA GLU A 412 -6.77 -12.48 -19.96
C GLU A 412 -7.72 -11.59 -19.15
N SER A 413 -8.98 -11.57 -19.55
CA SER A 413 -10.06 -10.92 -18.79
C SER A 413 -10.90 -11.96 -18.05
N THR A 414 -11.21 -11.72 -16.77
CA THR A 414 -12.08 -12.59 -15.97
C THR A 414 -13.53 -12.50 -16.46
N SER A 415 -14.26 -13.61 -16.53
CA SER A 415 -15.64 -13.61 -17.05
C SER A 415 -16.54 -14.69 -16.45
N TYR A 416 -16.06 -15.93 -16.38
CA TYR A 416 -16.91 -17.07 -16.01
C TYR A 416 -16.68 -17.49 -14.58
N THR A 417 -17.73 -17.87 -13.86
CA THR A 417 -17.63 -18.39 -12.49
C THR A 417 -17.01 -19.79 -12.53
N GLY A 418 -15.95 -20.01 -11.75
CA GLY A 418 -15.27 -21.29 -11.66
C GLY A 418 -13.78 -21.17 -11.37
N SER A 419 -13.11 -22.32 -11.32
CA SER A 419 -11.65 -22.39 -11.35
C SER A 419 -11.19 -22.71 -12.78
N HIS A 420 -10.26 -21.92 -13.31
CA HIS A 420 -9.77 -22.04 -14.68
C HIS A 420 -8.27 -22.30 -14.69
N LEU A 421 -7.77 -22.96 -15.75
CA LEU A 421 -6.34 -23.25 -15.90
C LEU A 421 -5.70 -22.26 -16.85
N VAL A 422 -4.46 -21.89 -16.53
CA VAL A 422 -3.52 -21.24 -17.44
C VAL A 422 -2.24 -22.07 -17.44
N GLU A 423 -1.79 -22.46 -18.61
CA GLU A 423 -0.65 -23.35 -18.81
C GLU A 423 0.26 -22.81 -19.90
N VAL A 424 1.56 -23.07 -19.74
CA VAL A 424 2.60 -22.69 -20.69
C VAL A 424 3.34 -23.93 -21.19
N PHE A 425 3.54 -23.97 -22.50
CA PHE A 425 4.22 -25.03 -23.23
C PHE A 425 5.42 -24.43 -23.96
N VAL A 426 6.59 -25.04 -23.75
CA VAL A 426 7.84 -24.64 -24.39
C VAL A 426 8.14 -25.63 -25.50
N VAL A 427 8.27 -25.15 -26.73
CA VAL A 427 8.34 -25.97 -27.93
C VAL A 427 9.62 -25.66 -28.71
N VAL A 428 10.34 -26.72 -29.10
CA VAL A 428 11.49 -26.64 -30.02
C VAL A 428 11.20 -27.53 -31.23
N GLY A 429 11.01 -26.91 -32.39
CA GLY A 429 10.48 -27.62 -33.57
C GLY A 429 9.05 -28.09 -33.31
N ASN A 430 8.83 -29.40 -33.22
CA ASN A 430 7.55 -30.02 -32.85
C ASN A 430 7.63 -30.81 -31.53
N ARG A 431 8.69 -30.62 -30.74
CA ARG A 431 8.88 -31.27 -29.44
C ARG A 431 8.50 -30.31 -28.32
N VAL A 432 7.56 -30.71 -27.47
CA VAL A 432 7.32 -30.03 -26.18
C VAL A 432 8.44 -30.42 -25.22
N VAL A 433 9.30 -29.46 -24.87
CA VAL A 433 10.49 -29.67 -24.05
C VAL A 433 10.28 -29.33 -22.57
N ALA A 434 9.28 -28.52 -22.25
CA ALA A 434 8.85 -28.24 -20.89
C ALA A 434 7.39 -27.76 -20.86
N GLU A 435 6.71 -28.05 -19.75
CA GLU A 435 5.35 -27.59 -19.46
C GLU A 435 5.36 -26.98 -18.05
N SER A 436 4.57 -25.92 -17.85
CA SER A 436 4.37 -25.39 -16.50
C SER A 436 3.49 -26.33 -15.68
N GLN A 437 3.60 -26.25 -14.36
CA GLN A 437 2.48 -26.72 -13.53
C GLN A 437 1.22 -25.91 -13.87
N PRO A 438 0.02 -26.51 -13.81
CA PRO A 438 -1.23 -25.78 -14.00
C PRO A 438 -1.33 -24.58 -13.06
N TYR A 439 -1.65 -23.41 -13.65
CA TYR A 439 -1.89 -22.20 -12.88
C TYR A 439 -3.39 -21.97 -12.75
N TYR A 440 -3.91 -21.89 -11.54
CA TYR A 440 -5.35 -21.80 -11.29
C TYR A 440 -5.77 -20.36 -11.03
N VAL A 441 -6.86 -19.94 -11.69
CA VAL A 441 -7.51 -18.65 -11.45
C VAL A 441 -8.95 -18.89 -11.04
N ASN A 442 -9.34 -18.30 -9.92
CA ASN A 442 -10.66 -18.46 -9.32
C ASN A 442 -11.50 -17.21 -9.55
N ILE A 443 -12.66 -17.36 -10.19
CA ILE A 443 -13.53 -16.25 -10.56
C ILE A 443 -14.92 -16.47 -9.99
N HIS A 444 -15.52 -15.42 -9.43
CA HIS A 444 -16.92 -15.42 -9.01
C HIS A 444 -17.69 -14.31 -9.71
N HIS A 445 -18.62 -14.69 -10.58
CA HIS A 445 -19.58 -13.77 -11.20
C HIS A 445 -20.87 -13.72 -10.36
N PRO A 446 -21.31 -12.54 -9.87
CA PRO A 446 -22.45 -12.41 -8.95
C PRO A 446 -23.79 -12.70 -9.62
N ARG A 447 -23.94 -12.29 -10.89
CA ARG A 447 -25.17 -12.50 -11.66
C ARG A 447 -25.18 -13.85 -12.34
N ILE A 448 -25.51 -14.89 -11.59
CA ILE A 448 -25.99 -16.18 -12.12
C ILE A 448 -27.51 -16.27 -11.89
N PHE A 449 -28.24 -15.18 -12.15
CA PHE A 449 -29.67 -15.32 -12.33
C PHE A 449 -29.90 -15.96 -13.69
N TRP A 450 -30.12 -17.28 -13.64
CA TRP A 450 -30.79 -18.03 -14.68
C TRP A 450 -32.03 -17.26 -15.10
N ARG A 451 -31.96 -16.54 -16.21
CA ARG A 451 -33.18 -16.23 -16.95
C ARG A 451 -33.55 -17.54 -17.66
N PRO A 452 -34.69 -18.16 -17.31
CA PRO A 452 -35.11 -19.44 -17.87
C PRO A 452 -35.25 -19.40 -19.39
#